data_AF-A0A6J6NAN7-F1
#
_entry.id   AF-A0A6J6NAN7-F1
#
_cell.length_a   1.000
_cell.length_b   1.000
_cell.length_c   1.000
_cell.angle_alpha   90.00
_cell.angle_beta   90.00
_cell.angle_gamma   90.00
#
_symmetry.space_group_name_H-M   'P 1'
#
loop_
_entity.id
_entity.type
_entity.pdbx_description
1 polymer ?
#
loop_
_entity_poly.entity_id
_entity_poly.type
_entity_poly.pdbx_seq_one_letter_code
_entity_poly.pdbx_strand_id
1 'polypeptide(L)'
;MRTTTKIEGQMLISNKAKIDLKFIKSATALDAEGFKRLAGVDADPAAFLAINFWSKTGVKVELKDKKDPTPYWLISSKDPKRLVKALVKAQK
;
A
#
# COMPACT_ATOMS: atom_id res chain seq x y z
N MET A 1 -13.05 -11.30 3.34
CA MET A 1 -13.07 -9.82 3.48
C MET A 1 -12.32 -9.22 2.30
N ARG A 2 -12.91 -8.27 1.57
CA ARG A 2 -12.26 -7.62 0.41
C ARG A 2 -11.51 -6.39 0.89
N THR A 3 -10.23 -6.25 0.56
CA THR A 3 -9.52 -4.98 0.78
C THR A 3 -10.11 -3.90 -0.13
N THR A 4 -10.59 -2.82 0.47
CA THR A 4 -11.10 -1.65 -0.25
C THR A 4 -10.09 -0.54 -0.11
N THR A 5 -9.45 -0.16 -1.22
CA THR A 5 -8.57 1.00 -1.29
C THR A 5 -9.31 2.14 -1.96
N LYS A 6 -9.38 3.28 -1.28
CA LYS A 6 -10.01 4.51 -1.77
C LYS A 6 -9.06 5.68 -1.56
N ILE A 7 -9.09 6.63 -2.48
CA ILE A 7 -8.39 7.90 -2.35
C ILE A 7 -9.48 8.96 -2.18
N GLU A 8 -9.43 9.69 -1.07
CA GLU A 8 -10.41 10.73 -0.73
C GLU A 8 -9.65 12.04 -0.53
N GLY A 9 -9.75 12.94 -1.52
CA GLY A 9 -8.97 14.19 -1.53
C GLY A 9 -7.46 13.92 -1.49
N GLN A 10 -6.85 14.20 -0.33
CA GLN A 10 -5.43 14.00 -0.04
C GLN A 10 -5.15 12.81 0.90
N MET A 11 -6.13 11.93 1.15
CA MET A 11 -5.94 10.76 2.03
C MET A 11 -6.10 9.45 1.27
N LEU A 12 -5.15 8.54 1.49
CA LEU A 12 -5.24 7.14 1.09
C LEU A 12 -5.88 6.33 2.21
N ILE A 13 -7.01 5.70 1.90
CA ILE A 13 -7.78 4.88 2.82
C ILE A 13 -7.69 3.43 2.35
N SER A 14 -7.15 2.54 3.18
CA SER A 14 -7.12 1.11 2.92
C SER A 14 -7.75 0.35 4.08
N ASN A 15 -8.92 -0.23 3.82
CA ASN A 15 -9.74 -0.93 4.81
C ASN A 15 -10.10 -0.03 6.02
N LYS A 16 -9.37 -0.14 7.14
CA LYS A 16 -9.53 0.70 8.34
C LYS A 16 -8.43 1.74 8.53
N ALA A 17 -7.30 1.61 7.81
CA ALA A 17 -6.20 2.55 7.94
C ALA A 17 -6.36 3.72 6.97
N LYS A 18 -6.02 4.92 7.43
CA LYS A 18 -6.05 6.16 6.65
C LYS A 18 -4.70 6.85 6.80
N ILE A 19 -4.12 7.29 5.70
CA ILE A 19 -2.87 8.05 5.70
C ILE A 19 -2.93 9.20 4.73
N ASP A 20 -2.34 10.33 5.09
CA ASP A 20 -2.23 11.48 4.22
C ASP A 20 -1.19 11.22 3.11
N LEU A 21 -1.51 11.58 1.88
CA LEU A 21 -0.62 11.41 0.73
C LEU A 21 0.71 12.16 0.92
N LYS A 22 0.75 13.19 1.77
CA LYS A 22 1.98 13.93 2.14
C LYS A 22 3.01 13.08 2.88
N PHE A 23 2.58 12.05 3.61
CA PHE A 23 3.47 11.12 4.29
C PHE A 23 3.91 9.97 3.38
N ILE A 24 3.28 9.80 2.22
CA ILE A 24 3.67 8.79 1.24
C ILE A 24 4.91 9.27 0.50
N LYS A 25 6.00 8.54 0.67
CA LYS A 25 7.27 8.79 -0.02
C LYS A 25 7.23 8.30 -1.46
N SER A 26 6.75 7.07 -1.65
CA SER A 26 6.73 6.42 -2.96
C SER A 26 5.73 5.27 -2.99
N ALA A 27 5.20 4.94 -4.16
CA ALA A 27 4.32 3.80 -4.36
C ALA A 27 4.86 2.91 -5.49
N THR A 28 5.22 1.67 -5.13
CA THR A 28 5.82 0.70 -6.04
C THR A 28 4.86 -0.45 -6.27
N ALA A 29 4.50 -0.68 -7.54
CA ALA A 29 3.72 -1.85 -7.92
C ALA A 29 4.60 -3.11 -7.80
N LEU A 30 4.10 -4.10 -7.07
CA LEU A 30 4.76 -5.39 -6.90
C LEU A 30 4.08 -6.45 -7.75
N ASP A 31 4.90 -7.28 -8.37
CA ASP A 31 4.48 -8.49 -9.05
C ASP A 31 4.19 -9.62 -8.03
N ALA A 32 3.70 -10.76 -8.53
CA ALA A 32 3.23 -11.85 -7.69
C ALA A 32 4.30 -12.40 -6.73
N GLU A 33 5.54 -12.50 -7.23
CA GLU A 33 6.67 -12.99 -6.43
C GLU A 33 7.10 -11.99 -5.36
N GLY A 34 7.23 -10.72 -5.73
CA GLY A 34 7.62 -9.66 -4.80
C GLY A 34 6.58 -9.44 -3.70
N PHE A 35 5.29 -9.50 -4.06
CA PHE A 35 4.20 -9.43 -3.11
C PHE A 35 4.18 -10.63 -2.16
N LYS A 36 4.40 -11.86 -2.67
CA LYS A 36 4.46 -13.07 -1.83
C LYS A 36 5.63 -13.03 -0.85
N ARG A 37 6.80 -12.54 -1.25
CA ARG A 37 7.96 -12.38 -0.35
C ARG A 37 7.65 -11.39 0.77
N LEU A 38 7.16 -10.20 0.42
CA LEU A 38 6.83 -9.14 1.39
C LEU A 38 5.62 -9.45 2.28
N ALA A 39 4.70 -10.29 1.82
CA ALA A 39 3.60 -10.79 2.63
C ALA A 39 3.99 -11.99 3.51
N GLY A 40 5.17 -12.57 3.28
CA GLY A 40 5.67 -13.76 3.97
C GLY A 40 7.00 -13.50 4.67
N VAL A 41 8.09 -13.91 4.04
CA VAL A 41 9.45 -13.91 4.63
C VAL A 41 9.96 -12.51 4.95
N ASP A 42 9.70 -11.54 4.08
CA ASP A 42 10.11 -10.14 4.23
C ASP A 42 8.98 -9.28 4.84
N ALA A 43 8.02 -9.91 5.53
CA ALA A 43 6.94 -9.18 6.19
C ALA A 43 7.48 -8.45 7.42
N ASP A 44 7.52 -7.12 7.35
CA ASP A 44 7.89 -6.28 8.48
C ASP A 44 6.70 -6.17 9.45
N PRO A 45 6.89 -6.45 10.76
CA PRO A 45 5.81 -6.40 11.74
C PRO A 45 5.32 -4.98 12.02
N ALA A 46 6.12 -3.95 11.73
CA ALA A 46 5.70 -2.56 11.84
C ALA A 46 4.97 -2.08 10.57
N ALA A 47 5.01 -2.84 9.47
CA ALA A 47 4.31 -2.47 8.25
C ALA A 47 2.81 -2.76 8.33
N PHE A 48 2.01 -1.90 7.69
CA PHE A 48 0.58 -2.15 7.56
C PHE A 48 0.30 -3.09 6.39
N LEU A 49 -0.17 -4.30 6.67
CA LEU A 49 -0.43 -5.33 5.67
C LEU A 49 -1.94 -5.44 5.37
N ALA A 50 -2.36 -4.84 4.26
CA ALA A 50 -3.72 -4.93 3.73
C ALA A 50 -3.81 -5.96 2.60
N ILE A 51 -3.44 -7.20 2.91
CA ILE A 51 -3.34 -8.31 1.95
C ILE A 51 -4.61 -9.17 1.93
N ASN A 52 -5.06 -9.60 0.74
CA ASN A 52 -6.12 -10.60 0.59
C ASN A 52 -5.50 -11.94 0.25
N PHE A 53 -6.03 -13.02 0.82
CA PHE A 53 -5.57 -14.38 0.57
C PHE A 53 -5.59 -14.79 -0.92
N TRP A 54 -6.57 -14.30 -1.70
CA TRP A 54 -6.70 -14.59 -3.13
C TRP A 54 -5.93 -13.63 -4.05
N SER A 55 -5.37 -12.54 -3.51
CA SER A 55 -4.63 -11.57 -4.33
C SER A 55 -3.16 -11.89 -4.31
N LYS A 56 -2.62 -12.22 -5.48
CA LYS A 56 -1.19 -12.48 -5.65
C LYS A 56 -0.38 -11.20 -5.86
N THR A 57 -1.01 -10.10 -6.27
CA THR A 57 -0.36 -8.83 -6.60
C THR A 57 -0.75 -7.71 -5.65
N GLY A 58 0.07 -6.66 -5.58
CA GLY A 58 -0.22 -5.50 -4.75
C GLY A 58 0.73 -4.33 -4.96
N VAL A 59 0.57 -3.31 -4.13
CA VAL A 59 1.38 -2.09 -4.13
C VAL A 59 2.04 -1.96 -2.78
N LYS A 60 3.35 -1.72 -2.78
CA LYS A 60 4.10 -1.28 -1.61
C LYS A 60 4.14 0.25 -1.61
N VAL A 61 3.56 0.85 -0.59
CA VAL A 61 3.53 2.30 -0.39
C VAL A 61 4.52 2.62 0.72
N GLU A 62 5.66 3.19 0.38
CA GLU A 62 6.66 3.62 1.37
C GLU A 62 6.20 4.90 2.05
N LEU A 63 6.32 4.92 3.38
CA LEU A 63 5.95 6.05 4.20
C LEU A 63 7.20 6.76 4.71
N LYS A 64 7.10 8.07 4.87
CA LYS A 64 8.12 8.93 5.49
C LYS A 64 7.47 9.71 6.62
N ASP A 65 6.76 9.00 7.50
CA ASP A 65 6.36 9.57 8.76
C ASP A 65 7.53 9.44 9.75
N LYS A 66 7.89 10.54 10.42
CA LYS A 66 9.04 10.58 11.35
C LYS A 66 8.63 10.22 12.78
N LYS A 67 7.33 10.19 13.06
CA LYS A 67 6.73 9.89 14.37
C LYS A 67 6.17 8.48 14.44
N ASP A 68 5.83 7.91 13.29
CA ASP A 68 5.22 6.58 13.19
C ASP A 68 6.26 5.51 12.83
N PRO A 69 6.30 4.37 13.55
CA PRO A 69 7.22 3.28 13.24
C PRO A 69 6.83 2.52 11.96
N THR A 70 5.74 2.88 11.28
CA THR A 70 5.22 2.17 10.09
C THR A 70 6.03 2.51 8.83
N PRO A 71 6.97 1.65 8.36
CA PRO A 71 7.88 2.03 7.29
C PRO A 71 7.21 2.01 5.90
N TYR A 72 6.25 1.10 5.70
CA TYR A 72 5.51 0.98 4.46
C TYR A 72 4.15 0.29 4.68
N TRP A 73 3.26 0.47 3.70
CA TRP A 73 1.99 -0.24 3.60
C TRP A 73 2.04 -1.21 2.42
N LEU A 74 1.61 -2.45 2.65
CA LEU A 74 1.46 -3.46 1.60
C LEU A 74 -0.01 -3.67 1.31
N ILE A 75 -0.48 -3.20 0.15
CA ILE A 75 -1.89 -3.24 -0.22
C ILE A 75 -2.08 -4.22 -1.36
N SER A 76 -2.88 -5.26 -1.15
CA SER A 76 -3.29 -6.14 -2.24
C SER A 76 -4.19 -5.40 -3.23
N SER A 77 -3.86 -5.49 -4.52
CA SER A 77 -4.66 -4.91 -5.59
C SER A 77 -4.59 -5.81 -6.81
N LYS A 78 -5.74 -6.00 -7.46
CA LYS A 78 -5.82 -6.74 -8.73
C LYS A 78 -5.10 -6.01 -9.86
N ASP A 79 -4.98 -4.69 -9.75
CA ASP A 79 -4.24 -3.86 -10.71
C ASP A 79 -3.32 -2.88 -9.95
N PRO A 80 -2.08 -3.28 -9.62
CA PRO A 80 -1.18 -2.45 -8.85
C PRO A 80 -0.67 -1.25 -9.65
N LYS A 81 -0.51 -1.40 -10.98
CA LYS A 81 -0.07 -0.32 -11.87
C LYS A 81 -1.10 0.82 -11.92
N ARG A 82 -2.39 0.50 -12.02
CA ARG A 82 -3.47 1.50 -11.99
C ARG A 82 -3.54 2.21 -10.65
N LEU A 83 -3.32 1.51 -9.54
CA LEU A 83 -3.34 2.11 -8.21
C LEU A 83 -2.17 3.10 -8.03
N VAL A 84 -0.96 2.74 -8.44
CA VAL A 84 0.20 3.66 -8.42
C VAL A 84 -0.08 4.90 -9.27
N LYS A 85 -0.62 4.74 -10.49
CA LYS A 85 -1.01 5.89 -11.33
C LYS A 85 -2.03 6.80 -10.65
N ALA A 86 -3.02 6.22 -9.97
CA ALA A 86 -4.03 7.00 -9.24
C ALA A 86 -3.40 7.77 -8.07
N LEU A 87 -2.46 7.15 -7.34
CA LEU A 87 -1.71 7.80 -6.27
C LEU A 87 -0.86 8.96 -6.78
N VAL A 88 -0.10 8.75 -7.86
CA VAL A 88 0.71 9.82 -8.48
C VAL A 88 -0.17 10.97 -8.96
N LYS A 89 -1.34 10.66 -9.53
CA LYS A 89 -2.29 11.70 -9.96
C LYS A 89 -2.88 12.48 -8.78
N ALA A 90 -3.12 11.82 -7.65
CA ALA A 90 -3.68 12.45 -6.45
C ALA A 90 -2.64 13.25 -5.64
N GLN A 91 -1.34 12.99 -5.83
CA GLN A 91 -0.25 13.78 -5.26
C GLN A 91 0.05 15.07 -6.05
N LYS A 92 -0.48 15.19 -7.27
CA LYS A 92 -0.26 16.34 -8.16
C LYS A 92 -1.34 17.40 -7.96
#